data_AF-A0A316I5I3-F1
#
_entry.id   AF-A0A316I5I3-F1
#
_cell.length_a   1.000
_cell.length_b   1.000
_cell.length_c   1.000
_cell.angle_alpha   90.00
_cell.angle_beta   90.00
_cell.angle_gamma   90.00
#
_symmetry.space_group_name_H-M   'P 1'
#
loop_
_entity.id
_entity.type
_entity.pdbx_description
1 polymer ?
#
loop_
_entity_poly.entity_id
_entity_poly.type
_entity_poly.pdbx_seq_one_letter_code
_entity_poly.pdbx_strand_id
1 'polypeptide(L)'
;MAVEMARPYIDPRVDALLATMPTPRKALFLDRDGVINVDHGYVCSPERTEFLDGIFELVAAANRRGLAVVVATNQAGIARGYYTEQDFHAYMAWVRAQFRRHDARIDAVYHCPHHPTAGLGAYLRACACRKPAPGMLLAAQRDLGLDLGASLLVGDKPSDIEAGRAAGVGRNLLLGSEAVPSLDVVVALLSHASPVRLT
;
A
#
# COMPACT_ATOMS: atom_id res chain seq x y z
N MET A 1 -23.33 -0.99 23.00
CA MET A 1 -22.18 -1.89 22.79
C MET A 1 -21.43 -1.38 21.57
N ALA A 2 -20.17 -0.95 21.71
CA ALA A 2 -19.39 -0.51 20.56
C ALA A 2 -19.19 -1.71 19.64
N VAL A 3 -19.72 -1.64 18.42
CA VAL A 3 -19.40 -2.61 17.37
C VAL A 3 -17.89 -2.59 17.23
N GLU A 4 -17.22 -3.69 17.56
CA GLU A 4 -15.78 -3.82 17.41
C GLU A 4 -15.46 -3.55 15.94
N MET A 5 -14.98 -2.34 15.66
CA MET A 5 -14.73 -1.89 14.30
C MET A 5 -13.61 -2.76 13.75
N ALA A 6 -13.89 -3.51 12.68
CA ALA A 6 -12.89 -4.31 12.01
C ALA A 6 -11.64 -3.45 11.74
N ARG A 7 -10.54 -3.82 12.41
CA ARG A 7 -9.24 -3.15 12.27
C ARG A 7 -8.48 -3.76 11.10
N PRO A 8 -7.68 -2.97 10.37
CA PRO A 8 -6.77 -3.54 9.39
C PRO A 8 -5.75 -4.44 10.10
N TYR A 9 -5.22 -5.42 9.38
CA TYR A 9 -4.02 -6.12 9.84
C TYR A 9 -2.87 -5.12 9.98
N ILE A 10 -2.17 -5.21 11.10
CA ILE A 10 -0.99 -4.39 11.42
C ILE A 10 0.25 -5.25 11.16
N ASP A 11 1.24 -4.70 10.46
CA ASP A 11 2.48 -5.40 10.19
C ASP A 11 3.24 -5.68 11.51
N PRO A 12 3.53 -6.94 11.87
CA PRO A 12 4.18 -7.29 13.14
C PRO A 12 5.64 -6.81 13.22
N ARG A 13 6.20 -6.25 12.14
CA ARG A 13 7.57 -5.71 12.11
C ARG A 13 7.67 -4.22 12.41
N VAL A 14 6.54 -3.54 12.68
CA VAL A 14 6.50 -2.10 12.97
C VAL A 14 7.53 -1.72 14.04
N ASP A 15 7.62 -2.48 15.14
CA ASP A 15 8.52 -2.14 16.26
C ASP A 15 10.00 -2.15 15.85
N ALA A 16 10.42 -3.15 15.06
CA ALA A 16 11.79 -3.24 14.56
C ALA A 16 12.14 -2.06 13.63
N LEU A 17 11.17 -1.59 12.84
CA LEU A 17 11.33 -0.47 11.94
C LEU A 17 11.42 0.87 12.67
N LEU A 18 10.64 1.06 13.73
CA LEU A 18 10.67 2.26 14.57
C LEU A 18 12.06 2.51 15.18
N ALA A 19 12.79 1.45 15.50
CA ALA A 19 14.11 1.52 16.11
C ALA A 19 15.22 2.04 15.18
N THR A 20 15.03 1.97 13.85
CA THR A 20 16.11 2.20 12.87
C THR A 20 15.90 3.40 11.95
N MET A 21 14.77 4.11 12.03
CA MET A 21 14.44 5.21 11.11
C MET A 21 14.21 6.55 11.82
N PRO A 22 14.69 7.69 11.25
CA PRO A 22 14.50 9.03 11.82
C PRO A 22 13.03 9.49 11.80
N THR A 23 12.62 10.38 12.71
CA THR A 23 11.25 10.91 12.87
C THR A 23 11.19 12.43 12.68
N PRO A 24 10.08 13.01 12.13
CA PRO A 24 8.90 12.35 11.58
C PRO A 24 9.16 11.74 10.19
N ARG A 25 8.50 10.62 9.89
CA ARG A 25 8.74 9.82 8.67
C ARG A 25 7.80 10.24 7.56
N LYS A 26 8.34 10.61 6.40
CA LYS A 26 7.54 10.72 5.17
C LYS A 26 7.35 9.33 4.58
N ALA A 27 6.20 9.08 3.98
CA ALA A 27 5.92 7.78 3.37
C ALA A 27 5.58 7.89 1.88
N LEU A 28 5.94 6.84 1.15
CA LEU A 28 5.37 6.48 -0.12
C LEU A 28 4.40 5.33 0.12
N PHE A 29 3.10 5.61 0.06
CA PHE A 29 2.05 4.63 0.07
C PHE A 29 1.82 4.09 -1.33
N LEU A 30 1.74 2.77 -1.45
CA LEU A 30 1.46 2.07 -2.71
C LEU A 30 0.22 1.19 -2.52
N ASP A 31 -0.69 1.18 -3.49
CA ASP A 31 -1.52 -0.02 -3.68
C ASP A 31 -0.64 -1.19 -4.17
N ARG A 32 -1.22 -2.38 -4.22
CA ARG A 32 -0.55 -3.60 -4.67
C ARG A 32 -0.96 -4.00 -6.08
N ASP A 33 -2.21 -4.40 -6.27
CA ASP A 33 -2.73 -4.81 -7.57
C ASP A 33 -3.00 -3.56 -8.41
N GLY A 34 -2.42 -3.48 -9.61
CA GLY A 34 -2.44 -2.30 -10.48
C GLY A 34 -1.32 -1.29 -10.22
N VAL A 35 -0.48 -1.49 -9.19
CA VAL A 35 0.63 -0.58 -8.83
C VAL A 35 1.96 -1.30 -8.61
N ILE A 36 1.99 -2.31 -7.74
CA ILE A 36 3.17 -3.16 -7.56
C ILE A 36 3.20 -4.28 -8.60
N ASN A 37 2.07 -4.94 -8.79
CA ASN A 37 1.88 -5.99 -9.77
C ASN A 37 0.72 -5.64 -10.70
N VAL A 38 0.71 -6.22 -11.90
CA VAL A 38 -0.45 -6.16 -12.80
C VAL A 38 -1.67 -6.75 -12.10
N ASP A 39 -2.82 -6.09 -12.20
CA ASP A 39 -4.08 -6.58 -11.61
C ASP A 39 -4.69 -7.69 -12.48
N HIS A 40 -4.19 -8.92 -12.30
CA HIS A 40 -4.78 -10.14 -12.87
C HIS A 40 -5.97 -10.69 -12.07
N GLY A 41 -6.48 -9.91 -11.10
CA GLY A 41 -7.55 -10.31 -10.19
C GLY A 41 -7.10 -11.33 -9.13
N TYR A 42 -7.21 -10.95 -7.86
CA TYR A 42 -6.96 -11.83 -6.70
C TYR A 42 -5.60 -12.54 -6.76
N VAL A 43 -4.54 -11.82 -7.13
CA VAL A 43 -3.17 -12.37 -7.19
C VAL A 43 -2.68 -12.67 -5.77
N CYS A 44 -2.24 -13.92 -5.53
CA CYS A 44 -1.69 -14.34 -4.24
C CYS A 44 -0.68 -15.50 -4.40
N SER A 45 -0.03 -15.59 -5.55
CA SER A 45 1.02 -16.59 -5.79
C SER A 45 2.12 -16.05 -6.72
N PRO A 46 3.37 -16.50 -6.56
CA PRO A 46 4.49 -16.10 -7.40
C PRO A 46 4.23 -16.29 -8.90
N GLU A 47 3.57 -17.39 -9.28
CA GLU A 47 3.37 -17.82 -10.66
C GLU A 47 2.38 -16.92 -11.41
N ARG A 48 1.48 -16.25 -10.68
CA ARG A 48 0.52 -15.28 -11.22
C ARG A 48 1.01 -13.84 -11.08
N THR A 49 2.20 -13.63 -10.53
CA THR A 49 2.73 -12.29 -10.30
C THR A 49 3.50 -11.81 -11.51
N GLU A 50 3.05 -10.69 -12.05
CA GLU A 50 3.78 -9.88 -13.02
C GLU A 50 4.00 -8.52 -12.37
N PHE A 51 5.26 -8.17 -12.09
CA PHE A 51 5.60 -6.87 -11.52
C PHE A 51 5.45 -5.80 -12.59
N LEU A 52 4.94 -4.63 -12.20
CA LEU A 52 4.90 -3.50 -13.12
C LEU A 52 6.29 -2.93 -13.35
N ASP A 53 6.58 -2.57 -14.60
CA ASP A 53 7.88 -1.99 -14.99
C ASP A 53 8.21 -0.75 -14.15
N GLY A 54 9.45 -0.67 -13.66
CA GLY A 54 9.94 0.48 -12.87
C GLY A 54 9.59 0.44 -11.38
N ILE A 55 8.80 -0.54 -10.90
CA ILE A 55 8.37 -0.57 -9.50
C ILE A 55 9.54 -0.73 -8.52
N PHE A 56 10.53 -1.56 -8.86
CA PHE A 56 11.68 -1.81 -8.00
C PHE A 56 12.54 -0.55 -7.88
N GLU A 57 12.79 0.12 -8.99
CA GLU A 57 13.55 1.36 -9.09
C GLU A 57 12.85 2.48 -8.33
N LEU A 58 11.52 2.56 -8.43
CA LEU A 58 10.71 3.52 -7.68
C LEU A 58 10.89 3.32 -6.17
N VAL A 59 10.73 2.10 -5.68
CA VAL A 59 10.87 1.78 -4.26
C VAL A 59 12.29 2.04 -3.78
N ALA A 60 13.31 1.61 -4.54
CA ALA A 60 14.71 1.89 -4.20
C ALA A 60 15.00 3.41 -4.14
N ALA A 61 14.46 4.19 -5.07
CA ALA A 61 14.60 5.64 -5.08
C ALA A 61 13.91 6.31 -3.87
N ALA A 62 12.73 5.82 -3.47
CA ALA A 62 12.05 6.27 -2.26
C ALA A 62 12.87 5.95 -1.01
N ASN A 63 13.43 4.73 -0.93
CA ASN A 63 14.29 4.33 0.19
C ASN A 63 15.54 5.21 0.31
N ARG A 64 16.23 5.52 -0.80
CA ARG A 64 17.41 6.40 -0.81
C ARG A 64 17.10 7.83 -0.35
N ARG A 65 15.85 8.28 -0.51
CA ARG A 65 15.38 9.59 -0.02
C ARG A 65 14.87 9.56 1.42
N GLY A 66 14.96 8.43 2.10
CA GLY A 66 14.51 8.28 3.48
C GLY A 66 12.99 8.21 3.64
N LEU A 67 12.24 7.93 2.57
CA LEU A 67 10.80 7.66 2.69
C LEU A 67 10.58 6.22 3.18
N ALA A 68 9.64 6.05 4.10
CA ALA A 68 9.08 4.74 4.41
C ALA A 68 8.16 4.28 3.27
N VAL A 69 8.37 3.08 2.74
CA VAL A 69 7.52 2.52 1.68
C VAL A 69 6.48 1.60 2.32
N VAL A 70 5.22 1.96 2.20
CA VAL A 70 4.11 1.28 2.86
C VAL A 70 3.09 0.80 1.83
N VAL A 71 2.77 -0.49 1.86
CA VAL A 71 1.68 -1.04 1.02
C VAL A 71 0.36 -0.93 1.78
N ALA A 72 -0.68 -0.42 1.13
CA ALA A 72 -2.04 -0.33 1.65
C ALA A 72 -3.04 -0.91 0.63
N THR A 73 -3.48 -2.15 0.84
CA THR A 73 -4.19 -2.92 -0.19
C THR A 73 -5.51 -3.55 0.27
N ASN A 74 -6.53 -3.51 -0.60
CA ASN A 74 -7.80 -4.23 -0.40
C ASN A 74 -7.65 -5.67 -0.90
N GLN A 75 -7.81 -6.67 -0.04
CA GLN A 75 -7.61 -8.10 -0.36
C GLN A 75 -8.90 -8.89 -0.17
N ALA A 76 -9.91 -8.55 -0.99
CA ALA A 76 -11.23 -9.18 -0.96
C ALA A 76 -11.22 -10.67 -1.33
N GLY A 77 -10.11 -11.19 -1.87
CA GLY A 77 -9.94 -12.62 -2.11
C GLY A 77 -10.02 -13.44 -0.82
N ILE A 78 -9.58 -12.86 0.31
CA ILE A 78 -9.72 -13.47 1.64
C ILE A 78 -11.19 -13.59 2.03
N ALA A 79 -11.95 -12.49 1.93
CA ALA A 79 -13.39 -12.51 2.17
C ALA A 79 -14.10 -13.56 1.32
N ARG A 80 -13.69 -13.72 0.07
CA ARG A 80 -14.29 -14.64 -0.91
C ARG A 80 -13.80 -16.09 -0.77
N GLY A 81 -12.85 -16.38 0.11
CA GLY A 81 -12.30 -17.71 0.32
C GLY A 81 -11.38 -18.20 -0.81
N TYR A 82 -10.82 -17.30 -1.62
CA TYR A 82 -9.88 -17.68 -2.69
C TYR A 82 -8.49 -18.02 -2.15
N TYR A 83 -8.11 -17.42 -1.03
CA TYR A 83 -6.91 -17.70 -0.26
C TYR A 83 -7.10 -17.21 1.18
N THR A 84 -6.30 -17.70 2.10
CA THR A 84 -6.34 -17.33 3.52
C THR A 84 -5.46 -16.11 3.83
N GLU A 85 -5.61 -15.52 5.02
CA GLU A 85 -4.65 -14.51 5.51
C GLU A 85 -3.22 -15.07 5.60
N GLN A 86 -3.08 -16.35 5.96
CA GLN A 86 -1.78 -17.01 6.02
C GLN A 86 -1.13 -17.09 4.64
N ASP A 87 -1.91 -17.44 3.60
CA ASP A 87 -1.44 -17.45 2.22
C ASP A 87 -1.02 -16.04 1.77
N PHE A 88 -1.82 -15.02 2.10
CA PHE A 88 -1.48 -13.62 1.81
C PHE A 88 -0.17 -13.21 2.51
N HIS A 89 0.04 -13.59 3.77
CA HIS A 89 1.28 -13.28 4.48
C HIS A 89 2.50 -13.98 3.87
N ALA A 90 2.38 -15.25 3.52
CA ALA A 90 3.43 -15.99 2.83
C ALA A 90 3.76 -15.35 1.46
N TYR A 91 2.73 -14.98 0.70
CA TYR A 91 2.87 -14.28 -0.56
C TYR A 91 3.56 -12.92 -0.39
N MET A 92 3.16 -12.10 0.59
CA MET A 92 3.79 -10.81 0.83
C MET A 92 5.23 -10.93 1.36
N ALA A 93 5.57 -12.02 2.06
CA ALA A 93 6.94 -12.32 2.42
C ALA A 93 7.80 -12.60 1.17
N TRP A 94 7.25 -13.35 0.21
CA TRP A 94 7.87 -13.58 -1.10
C TRP A 94 8.01 -12.28 -1.91
N VAL A 95 6.97 -11.45 -2.01
CA VAL A 95 7.02 -10.15 -2.69
C VAL A 95 8.16 -9.29 -2.12
N ARG A 96 8.25 -9.19 -0.80
CA ARG A 96 9.34 -8.44 -0.14
C ARG A 96 10.72 -9.03 -0.43
N ALA A 97 10.83 -10.34 -0.59
CA ALA A 97 12.08 -10.96 -1.00
C ALA A 97 12.49 -10.53 -2.41
N GLN A 98 11.54 -10.36 -3.33
CA GLN A 98 11.83 -9.80 -4.66
C GLN A 98 12.35 -8.37 -4.54
N PHE A 99 11.67 -7.48 -3.81
CA PHE A 99 12.18 -6.12 -3.60
C PHE A 99 13.60 -6.09 -3.03
N ARG A 100 13.92 -6.92 -2.03
CA ARG A 100 15.27 -6.99 -1.47
C ARG A 100 16.33 -7.41 -2.49
N ARG A 101 15.99 -8.30 -3.44
CA ARG A 101 16.92 -8.71 -4.51
C ARG A 101 17.25 -7.57 -5.47
N HIS A 102 16.42 -6.53 -5.51
CA HIS A 102 16.58 -5.33 -6.33
C HIS A 102 17.01 -4.11 -5.50
N ASP A 103 17.64 -4.32 -4.34
CA ASP A 103 18.08 -3.25 -3.42
C ASP A 103 16.97 -2.25 -3.04
N ALA A 104 15.75 -2.78 -2.95
CA ALA A 104 14.53 -2.06 -2.63
C ALA A 104 13.88 -2.67 -1.39
N ARG A 105 13.18 -1.85 -0.61
CA ARG A 105 12.59 -2.25 0.66
C ARG A 105 11.18 -1.71 0.80
N ILE A 106 10.24 -2.63 0.96
CA ILE A 106 8.92 -2.35 1.53
C ILE A 106 9.08 -2.43 3.05
N ASP A 107 8.70 -1.37 3.75
CA ASP A 107 8.83 -1.22 5.19
C ASP A 107 7.63 -1.84 5.91
N ALA A 108 6.40 -1.54 5.48
CA ALA A 108 5.19 -2.09 6.10
C ALA A 108 4.10 -2.46 5.08
N VAL A 109 3.23 -3.42 5.44
CA VAL A 109 2.07 -3.84 4.64
C VAL A 109 0.84 -3.83 5.53
N TYR A 110 -0.14 -3.03 5.14
CA TYR A 110 -1.47 -3.00 5.72
C TYR A 110 -2.45 -3.52 4.67
N HIS A 111 -3.31 -4.44 5.08
CA HIS A 111 -4.31 -5.00 4.18
C HIS A 111 -5.69 -5.05 4.83
N CYS A 112 -6.71 -4.97 3.98
CA CYS A 112 -8.10 -5.17 4.37
C CYS A 112 -8.61 -6.49 3.78
N PRO A 113 -8.91 -7.51 4.61
CA PRO A 113 -9.48 -8.78 4.14
C PRO A 113 -11.00 -8.70 3.93
N HIS A 114 -11.66 -7.62 4.34
CA HIS A 114 -13.11 -7.50 4.42
C HIS A 114 -13.76 -7.07 3.10
N HIS A 115 -15.03 -7.45 2.94
CA HIS A 115 -15.90 -6.95 1.89
C HIS A 115 -17.32 -6.72 2.43
N PRO A 116 -17.98 -5.60 2.09
CA PRO A 116 -19.28 -5.23 2.69
C PRO A 116 -20.43 -6.18 2.31
N THR A 117 -20.40 -6.75 1.10
CA THR A 117 -21.55 -7.49 0.52
C THR A 117 -21.20 -8.84 -0.11
N ALA A 118 -19.93 -9.24 -0.14
CA ALA A 118 -19.49 -10.42 -0.88
C ALA A 118 -18.34 -11.11 -0.16
N GLY A 119 -18.61 -12.25 0.47
CA GLY A 119 -17.62 -12.98 1.24
C GLY A 119 -18.27 -13.96 2.21
N LEU A 120 -17.46 -14.54 3.08
CA LEU A 120 -17.84 -15.60 4.01
C LEU A 120 -17.40 -15.24 5.43
N GLY A 121 -18.16 -15.72 6.42
CA GLY A 121 -17.81 -15.65 7.83
C GLY A 121 -17.51 -14.22 8.32
N ALA A 122 -16.46 -14.07 9.13
CA ALA A 122 -16.08 -12.81 9.77
C ALA A 122 -15.65 -11.71 8.78
N TYR A 123 -15.33 -12.06 7.53
CA TYR A 123 -14.85 -11.12 6.53
C TYR A 123 -15.97 -10.44 5.73
N LEU A 124 -17.19 -10.98 5.76
CA LEU A 124 -18.37 -10.36 5.16
C LEU A 124 -18.91 -9.26 6.08
N ARG A 125 -18.31 -8.08 6.01
CA ARG A 125 -18.70 -6.92 6.81
C ARG A 125 -18.20 -5.62 6.22
N ALA A 126 -18.90 -4.53 6.57
CA ALA A 126 -18.33 -3.20 6.46
C ALA A 126 -17.19 -3.03 7.49
N CYS A 127 -16.12 -2.34 7.09
CA CYS A 127 -15.03 -1.94 7.98
C CYS A 127 -14.56 -0.51 7.64
N ALA A 128 -13.87 0.13 8.59
CA ALA A 128 -13.20 1.41 8.35
C ALA A 128 -11.86 1.27 7.61
N CYS A 129 -11.43 0.02 7.38
CA CYS A 129 -10.14 -0.33 6.81
C CYS A 129 -10.13 -0.40 5.27
N ARG A 130 -11.26 -0.76 4.64
CA ARG A 130 -11.37 -0.99 3.20
C ARG A 130 -11.39 0.34 2.46
N LYS A 131 -10.44 0.56 1.53
CA LYS A 131 -10.48 1.74 0.64
C LYS A 131 -11.83 1.77 -0.10
N PRO A 132 -12.54 2.92 -0.16
CA PRO A 132 -12.04 4.29 0.03
C PRO A 132 -11.93 4.79 1.49
N ALA A 133 -12.24 3.97 2.51
CA ALA A 133 -12.01 4.39 3.88
C ALA A 133 -10.49 4.52 4.18
N PRO A 134 -10.07 5.52 4.98
CA PRO A 134 -8.65 5.83 5.21
C PRO A 134 -7.98 4.94 6.26
N GLY A 135 -8.67 3.92 6.80
CA GLY A 135 -8.25 3.23 8.02
C GLY A 135 -6.86 2.58 7.95
N MET A 136 -6.46 2.03 6.80
CA MET A 136 -5.11 1.48 6.62
C MET A 136 -4.02 2.55 6.67
N LEU A 137 -4.25 3.71 6.06
CA LEU A 137 -3.30 4.83 6.03
C LEU A 137 -3.15 5.47 7.42
N LEU A 138 -4.27 5.64 8.13
CA LEU A 138 -4.27 6.15 9.51
C LEU A 138 -3.65 5.16 10.50
N ALA A 139 -3.77 3.85 10.26
CA ALA A 139 -3.04 2.85 11.03
C ALA A 139 -1.54 3.02 10.82
N ALA A 140 -1.08 3.01 9.56
CA ALA A 140 0.31 3.25 9.24
C ALA A 140 0.87 4.55 9.83
N GLN A 141 0.08 5.63 9.82
CA GLN A 141 0.47 6.90 10.44
C GLN A 141 0.79 6.75 11.93
N ARG A 142 -0.13 6.15 12.69
CA ARG A 142 0.05 5.95 14.14
C ARG A 142 1.23 5.02 14.42
N ASP A 143 1.26 3.91 13.71
CA ASP A 143 2.19 2.81 13.95
C ASP A 143 3.63 3.19 13.56
N LEU A 144 3.80 4.03 12.53
CA LEU A 144 5.11 4.44 12.01
C LEU A 144 5.46 5.89 12.27
N GLY A 145 4.64 6.65 13.01
CA GLY A 145 4.87 8.08 13.26
C GLY A 145 5.03 8.90 11.97
N LEU A 146 4.15 8.66 10.99
CA LEU A 146 4.26 9.26 9.67
C LEU A 146 3.70 10.69 9.64
N ASP A 147 4.33 11.55 8.85
CA ASP A 147 3.76 12.82 8.40
C ASP A 147 2.99 12.60 7.09
N LEU A 148 1.68 12.37 7.18
CA LEU A 148 0.83 12.15 6.00
C LEU A 148 0.80 13.38 5.06
N GLY A 149 0.83 14.59 5.62
CA GLY A 149 0.83 15.83 4.84
C GLY A 149 2.07 15.98 3.96
N ALA A 150 3.19 15.38 4.37
CA ALA A 150 4.43 15.30 3.59
C ALA A 150 4.63 13.95 2.87
N SER A 151 3.61 13.09 2.84
CA SER A 151 3.64 11.77 2.22
C SER A 151 2.98 11.75 0.83
N LEU A 152 3.21 10.67 0.10
CA LEU A 152 2.66 10.41 -1.23
C LEU A 152 1.86 9.11 -1.22
N LEU A 153 0.83 9.02 -2.05
CA LEU A 153 0.09 7.79 -2.35
C LEU A 153 0.05 7.58 -3.85
N VAL A 154 0.32 6.35 -4.28
CA VAL A 154 0.15 5.87 -5.66
C VAL A 154 -0.88 4.74 -5.64
N GLY A 155 -1.95 4.91 -6.42
CA GLY A 155 -3.03 3.94 -6.59
C GLY A 155 -3.49 3.90 -8.05
N ASP A 156 -4.14 2.83 -8.48
CA ASP A 156 -4.72 2.68 -9.83
C ASP A 156 -6.24 2.92 -9.84
N LYS A 157 -6.88 2.98 -8.66
CA LYS A 157 -8.33 3.13 -8.54
C LYS A 157 -8.71 4.44 -7.87
N PRO A 158 -9.88 5.03 -8.23
CA PRO A 158 -10.42 6.21 -7.54
C PRO A 158 -10.50 6.01 -6.02
N SER A 159 -10.79 4.78 -5.57
CA SER A 159 -10.86 4.45 -4.15
C SER A 159 -9.55 4.69 -3.39
N ASP A 160 -8.40 4.59 -4.05
CA ASP A 160 -7.10 4.82 -3.41
C ASP A 160 -6.89 6.30 -3.14
N ILE A 161 -7.26 7.13 -4.11
CA ILE A 161 -7.16 8.58 -4.06
C ILE A 161 -8.15 9.13 -3.03
N GLU A 162 -9.36 8.58 -2.97
CA GLU A 162 -10.34 8.92 -1.94
C GLU A 162 -9.83 8.59 -0.54
N ALA A 163 -9.25 7.39 -0.35
CA ALA A 163 -8.65 7.01 0.94
C ALA A 163 -7.49 7.93 1.32
N GLY A 164 -6.61 8.23 0.37
CA GLY A 164 -5.47 9.12 0.59
C GLY A 164 -5.89 10.55 0.95
N ARG A 165 -6.86 11.12 0.24
CA ARG A 165 -7.44 12.44 0.57
C ARG A 165 -8.11 12.43 1.94
N ALA A 166 -8.90 11.40 2.25
CA ALA A 166 -9.58 11.27 3.54
C ALA A 166 -8.59 11.11 4.71
N ALA A 167 -7.41 10.52 4.47
CA ALA A 167 -6.34 10.41 5.45
C ALA A 167 -5.48 11.67 5.58
N GLY A 168 -5.61 12.65 4.67
CA GLY A 168 -4.76 13.84 4.63
C GLY A 168 -3.38 13.61 3.99
N VAL A 169 -3.25 12.64 3.10
CA VAL A 169 -2.02 12.42 2.32
C VAL A 169 -1.80 13.60 1.39
N GLY A 170 -0.62 14.24 1.48
CA GLY A 170 -0.33 15.48 0.77
C GLY A 170 -0.36 15.36 -0.76
N ARG A 171 0.04 14.21 -1.32
CA ARG A 171 0.05 13.95 -2.76
C ARG A 171 -0.57 12.60 -3.07
N ASN A 172 -1.51 12.59 -4.01
CA ASN A 172 -2.20 11.36 -4.43
C ASN A 172 -2.12 11.27 -5.95
N LEU A 173 -1.53 10.19 -6.44
CA LEU A 173 -1.26 9.93 -7.84
C LEU A 173 -2.11 8.74 -8.28
N LEU A 174 -2.98 8.99 -9.25
CA LEU A 174 -3.77 7.95 -9.90
C LEU A 174 -3.02 7.46 -11.13
N LEU A 175 -2.72 6.16 -11.17
CA LEU A 175 -2.14 5.52 -12.34
C LEU A 175 -3.22 5.36 -13.41
N GLY A 176 -2.87 5.71 -14.65
CA GLY A 176 -3.71 5.44 -15.81
C GLY A 176 -3.66 3.98 -16.24
N SER A 177 -4.31 3.66 -17.35
CA SER A 177 -4.28 2.33 -17.97
C SER A 177 -2.93 1.97 -18.63
N GLU A 178 -1.93 2.83 -18.56
CA GLU A 178 -0.59 2.61 -19.09
C GLU A 178 0.45 2.85 -18.00
N ALA A 179 1.27 1.82 -17.76
CA ALA A 179 2.51 1.75 -16.97
C ALA A 179 2.55 2.47 -15.61
N VAL A 180 3.46 2.04 -14.73
CA VAL A 180 3.84 2.91 -13.60
C VAL A 180 4.41 4.20 -14.22
N PRO A 181 4.10 5.39 -13.69
CA PRO A 181 4.61 6.64 -14.25
C PRO A 181 6.12 6.51 -14.30
N SER A 182 6.74 7.01 -15.38
CA SER A 182 8.17 6.84 -15.58
C SER A 182 8.91 7.18 -14.28
N LEU A 183 9.98 6.44 -13.99
CA LEU A 183 10.77 6.66 -12.80
C LEU A 183 11.09 8.15 -12.62
N ASP A 184 11.36 8.86 -13.73
CA ASP A 184 11.60 10.30 -13.78
C ASP A 184 10.44 11.16 -13.28
N VAL A 185 9.20 10.79 -13.57
CA VAL A 185 8.01 11.50 -13.10
C VAL A 185 7.85 11.37 -11.59
N VAL A 186 7.97 10.13 -11.06
CA VAL A 186 7.81 9.92 -9.63
C VAL A 186 9.02 10.47 -8.88
N VAL A 187 10.23 10.36 -9.44
CA VAL A 187 11.45 11.00 -8.95
C VAL A 187 11.34 12.53 -8.99
N ALA A 188 10.74 13.13 -10.01
CA ALA A 188 10.51 14.56 -10.10
C ALA A 188 9.52 15.03 -9.03
N LEU A 189 8.43 14.29 -8.82
CA LEU A 189 7.45 14.52 -7.77
C LEU A 189 8.04 14.38 -6.35
N LEU A 190 9.03 13.51 -6.18
CA LEU A 190 9.81 13.36 -4.95
C LEU A 190 10.87 14.45 -4.78
N SER A 191 11.30 15.10 -5.86
CA SER A 191 12.34 16.16 -5.86
C SER A 191 11.75 17.57 -5.77
N HIS A 192 10.47 17.75 -6.10
CA HIS A 192 9.82 19.05 -6.17
C HIS A 192 8.61 19.14 -5.23
N ALA A 193 8.65 20.10 -4.30
CA ALA A 193 7.61 20.36 -3.32
C ALA A 193 6.30 20.95 -3.90
N SER A 194 6.08 20.95 -5.23
CA SER A 194 4.80 21.34 -5.88
C SER A 194 4.12 20.21 -6.66
N PRO A 195 2.77 20.12 -6.66
CA PRO A 195 2.04 19.03 -7.30
C PRO A 195 2.18 19.09 -8.83
N VAL A 196 2.59 17.99 -9.45
CA VAL A 196 2.58 17.82 -10.92
C VAL A 196 1.40 16.91 -11.26
N ARG A 197 0.55 17.35 -12.20
CA ARG A 197 -0.45 16.48 -12.82
C ARG A 197 0.22 15.70 -13.95
N LEU A 198 -0.04 14.40 -13.98
CA LEU A 198 0.37 13.53 -15.07
C LEU A 198 -0.83 13.36 -15.98
N THR A 199 -0.67 13.86 -17.20
CA THR A 199 -1.63 13.75 -18.31
C THR A 199 -1.28 12.57 -19.18
#